data_AF-A0A7X7X0E5-F1
#
_entry.id   AF-A0A7X7X0E5-F1
#
_cell.length_a   1.000
_cell.length_b   1.000
_cell.length_c   1.000
_cell.angle_alpha   90.00
_cell.angle_beta   90.00
_cell.angle_gamma   90.00
#
_symmetry.space_group_name_H-M   'P 1'
#
loop_
_entity.id
_entity.type
_entity.pdbx_description
1 polymer ?
#
loop_
_entity_poly.entity_id
_entity_poly.type
_entity_poly.pdbx_seq_one_letter_code
_entity_poly.pdbx_strand_id
1 'polypeptide(L)'
;MMNKKKYFIYSLKVFLYLICLIVGFGIGAQTSLEYRFKQACKTVPPKGLDSLKKTVIKMGDIPAYHLLKNEFRKKKHPQEYLIYSIVMADKYHYAPANYDVYYCLTSVFDANSSLGKIDKRTKKLALDYLERGMKLNDPIAKKEFAKLDSR
;
A
#
# COMPACT_ATOMS: atom_id res chain seq x y z
N MET A 1 31.97 -43.06 23.79
CA MET A 1 31.83 -41.67 24.29
C MET A 1 31.90 -40.72 23.09
N MET A 2 30.76 -40.20 22.61
CA MET A 2 30.74 -39.36 21.40
C MET A 2 31.39 -37.99 21.65
N ASN A 3 32.23 -37.55 20.70
CA ASN A 3 33.03 -36.33 20.79
C ASN A 3 32.14 -35.08 20.76
N LYS A 4 32.16 -34.27 21.84
CA LYS A 4 31.37 -33.03 21.98
C LYS A 4 31.49 -32.06 20.80
N LYS A 5 32.64 -32.04 20.10
CA LYS A 5 32.84 -31.23 18.88
C LYS A 5 31.94 -31.66 17.72
N LYS A 6 31.71 -32.98 17.57
CA LYS A 6 30.82 -33.51 16.51
C LYS A 6 29.36 -33.12 16.76
N TYR A 7 28.91 -33.13 18.02
CA TYR A 7 27.56 -32.70 18.39
C TYR A 7 27.33 -31.21 18.13
N PHE A 8 28.30 -30.37 18.47
CA PHE A 8 28.22 -28.92 18.21
C PHE A 8 28.11 -28.62 16.71
N ILE A 9 28.93 -29.26 15.87
CA ILE A 9 28.86 -29.09 14.41
C ILE A 9 27.51 -29.57 13.85
N TYR A 10 26.97 -30.67 14.37
CA TYR A 10 25.67 -31.18 13.94
C TYR A 10 24.52 -30.23 14.33
N SER A 11 24.53 -29.74 15.57
CA SER A 11 23.55 -28.76 16.09
C SER A 11 23.58 -27.46 15.28
N LEU A 12 24.77 -26.94 14.94
CA LEU A 12 24.91 -25.73 14.12
C LEU A 12 24.36 -25.92 12.70
N LYS A 13 24.57 -27.09 12.08
CA LYS A 13 24.03 -27.41 10.75
C LYS A 13 22.51 -27.49 10.75
N VAL A 14 21.91 -28.10 11.79
CA VAL A 14 20.46 -28.16 11.95
C VAL A 14 19.88 -26.76 12.12
N PHE A 15 20.53 -25.90 12.92
CA PHE A 15 20.08 -24.52 13.12
C PHE A 15 20.13 -23.68 11.84
N LEU A 16 21.23 -23.79 11.07
CA LEU A 16 21.35 -23.16 9.75
C LEU A 16 20.25 -23.62 8.79
N TYR A 17 19.94 -24.92 8.77
CA TYR A 17 18.87 -25.46 7.94
C TYR A 17 17.50 -24.90 8.31
N LEU A 18 17.20 -24.75 9.61
CA LEU A 18 15.95 -24.16 10.09
C LEU A 18 15.81 -22.68 9.70
N ILE A 19 16.90 -21.89 9.75
CA ILE A 19 16.88 -20.49 9.29
C ILE A 19 16.57 -20.44 7.78
N CYS A 20 17.20 -21.29 6.97
CA CYS A 20 16.93 -21.34 5.53
C CYS A 20 15.45 -21.68 5.24
N LEU A 21 14.84 -22.59 6.02
CA LEU A 21 13.42 -22.91 5.86
C LEU A 21 12.50 -21.72 6.22
N ILE A 22 12.80 -20.99 7.30
CA ILE A 22 12.00 -19.82 7.71
C ILE A 22 12.11 -18.70 6.67
N VAL A 23 13.31 -18.41 6.18
CA VAL A 23 13.54 -17.38 5.15
C VAL A 23 12.88 -17.77 3.83
N GLY A 24 13.04 -19.02 3.40
CA GLY A 24 12.41 -19.54 2.18
C GLY A 24 10.88 -19.48 2.24
N PHE A 25 10.29 -19.85 3.39
CA PHE A 25 8.85 -19.77 3.60
C PHE A 25 8.34 -18.32 3.61
N GLY A 26 9.07 -17.40 4.25
CA GLY A 26 8.72 -15.97 4.27
C GLY A 26 8.67 -15.35 2.87
N ILE A 27 9.70 -15.61 2.06
CA ILE A 27 9.76 -15.12 0.66
C ILE A 27 8.65 -15.78 -0.19
N GLY A 28 8.41 -17.08 -0.02
CA GLY A 28 7.35 -17.80 -0.73
C GLY A 28 5.94 -17.29 -0.37
N ALA A 29 5.70 -16.96 0.90
CA ALA A 29 4.42 -16.41 1.35
C ALA A 29 4.17 -15.00 0.78
N GLN A 30 5.20 -14.15 0.76
CA GLN A 30 5.08 -12.78 0.24
C GLN A 30 4.86 -12.77 -1.28
N THR A 31 5.62 -13.58 -2.02
CA THR A 31 5.49 -13.70 -3.49
C THR A 31 4.18 -14.37 -3.91
N SER A 32 3.69 -15.38 -3.17
CA SER A 32 2.40 -16.01 -3.43
C SER A 32 1.22 -15.06 -3.16
N LEU A 33 1.32 -14.17 -2.17
CA LEU A 33 0.31 -13.14 -1.96
C LEU A 33 0.27 -12.14 -3.13
N GLU A 34 1.42 -11.65 -3.58
CA GLU A 34 1.50 -10.79 -4.78
C GLU A 34 0.98 -11.48 -6.03
N TYR A 35 1.29 -12.76 -6.23
CA TYR A 35 0.80 -13.55 -7.36
C TYR A 35 -0.72 -13.75 -7.30
N ARG A 36 -1.27 -14.02 -6.12
CA ARG A 36 -2.72 -14.12 -5.91
C ARG A 36 -3.43 -12.79 -6.12
N PHE A 37 -2.84 -11.67 -5.70
CA PHE A 37 -3.34 -10.33 -6.04
C PHE A 37 -3.34 -10.10 -7.55
N LYS A 38 -2.24 -10.43 -8.23
CA LYS A 38 -2.11 -10.27 -9.69
C LYS A 38 -3.12 -11.16 -10.44
N GLN A 39 -3.37 -12.37 -9.95
CA GLN A 39 -4.39 -13.26 -10.50
C GLN A 39 -5.80 -12.76 -10.20
N ALA A 40 -6.11 -12.31 -8.98
CA ALA A 40 -7.40 -11.70 -8.67
C ALA A 40 -7.69 -10.49 -9.57
N CYS A 41 -6.67 -9.68 -9.89
CA CYS A 41 -6.81 -8.60 -10.85
C CYS A 41 -7.07 -9.08 -12.30
N LYS A 42 -6.77 -10.33 -12.63
CA LYS A 42 -7.01 -10.94 -13.96
C LYS A 42 -8.31 -11.73 -14.05
N THR A 43 -8.74 -12.36 -12.96
CA THR A 43 -9.86 -13.32 -12.94
C THR A 43 -11.17 -12.74 -12.40
N VAL A 44 -11.15 -11.53 -11.83
CA VAL A 44 -12.39 -10.82 -11.56
C VAL A 44 -13.00 -10.48 -12.92
N PRO A 45 -14.17 -11.03 -13.30
CA PRO A 45 -14.90 -10.55 -14.48
C PRO A 45 -15.05 -9.04 -14.32
N PRO A 46 -15.13 -8.22 -15.38
CA PRO A 46 -15.29 -6.78 -15.24
C PRO A 46 -16.57 -6.49 -14.45
N LYS A 47 -16.47 -6.51 -13.12
CA LYS A 47 -17.38 -5.88 -12.22
C LYS A 47 -17.29 -4.45 -12.68
N GLY A 48 -18.36 -3.98 -13.33
CA GLY A 48 -18.41 -2.62 -13.82
C GLY A 48 -17.95 -1.67 -12.71
N LEU A 49 -17.34 -0.56 -13.08
CA LEU A 49 -16.73 0.39 -12.14
C LEU A 49 -17.63 0.65 -10.91
N ASP A 50 -18.95 0.70 -11.11
CA ASP A 50 -19.95 0.88 -10.06
C ASP A 50 -20.06 -0.26 -9.04
N SER A 51 -19.83 -1.50 -9.45
CA SER A 51 -19.73 -2.64 -8.54
C SER A 51 -18.48 -2.55 -7.66
N LEU A 52 -17.33 -2.15 -8.22
CA LEU A 52 -16.11 -1.91 -7.46
C LEU A 52 -16.31 -0.79 -6.43
N LYS A 53 -16.85 0.35 -6.88
CA LYS A 53 -17.19 1.50 -6.02
C LYS A 53 -18.07 1.06 -4.84
N LYS A 54 -19.16 0.31 -5.10
CA LYS A 54 -20.07 -0.20 -4.06
C LYS A 54 -19.35 -1.13 -3.08
N THR A 55 -18.50 -2.02 -3.58
CA THR A 55 -17.79 -2.99 -2.75
C THR A 55 -16.80 -2.29 -1.82
N VAL A 56 -16.04 -1.31 -2.32
CA VAL A 56 -15.12 -0.50 -1.51
C VAL A 56 -15.89 0.26 -0.42
N ILE A 57 -16.98 0.95 -0.78
CA ILE A 57 -17.76 1.75 0.19
C ILE A 57 -18.37 0.86 1.28
N LYS A 58 -18.97 -0.28 0.90
CA LYS A 58 -19.73 -1.12 1.82
C LYS A 58 -18.88 -2.07 2.65
N MET A 59 -17.79 -2.58 2.09
CA MET A 59 -17.04 -3.69 2.68
C MET A 59 -15.57 -3.37 2.96
N GLY A 60 -15.05 -2.26 2.44
CA GLY A 60 -13.62 -1.95 2.58
C GLY A 60 -12.73 -2.94 1.83
N ASP A 61 -13.24 -3.49 0.74
CA ASP A 61 -12.54 -4.55 -0.02
C ASP A 61 -11.26 -4.01 -0.66
N ILE A 62 -10.11 -4.43 -0.13
CA ILE A 62 -8.78 -4.00 -0.56
C ILE A 62 -8.50 -4.36 -2.03
N PRO A 63 -8.75 -5.60 -2.52
CA PRO A 63 -8.61 -5.92 -3.94
C PRO A 63 -9.43 -5.01 -4.86
N ALA A 64 -10.70 -4.76 -4.53
CA ALA A 64 -11.58 -3.89 -5.29
C ALA A 64 -11.10 -2.44 -5.28
N TYR A 65 -10.57 -1.97 -4.14
CA TYR A 65 -9.97 -0.64 -4.03
C TYR A 65 -8.76 -0.48 -4.95
N HIS A 66 -7.87 -1.48 -4.99
CA HIS A 66 -6.71 -1.45 -5.91
C HIS A 66 -7.13 -1.49 -7.38
N LEU A 67 -8.11 -2.32 -7.72
CA LEU A 67 -8.68 -2.35 -9.08
C LEU A 67 -9.27 -0.99 -9.46
N LEU A 68 -10.09 -0.42 -8.57
CA LEU A 68 -10.71 0.89 -8.77
C LEU A 68 -9.66 1.99 -8.99
N LYS A 69 -8.64 2.04 -8.12
CA LYS A 69 -7.52 2.97 -8.23
C LYS A 69 -6.79 2.83 -9.55
N ASN A 70 -6.51 1.60 -9.99
CA ASN A 70 -5.84 1.33 -11.24
C ASN A 70 -6.67 1.80 -12.45
N GLU A 71 -7.98 1.59 -12.44
CA GLU A 71 -8.86 2.05 -13.52
C GLU A 71 -8.88 3.57 -13.65
N PHE A 72 -8.96 4.31 -12.54
CA PHE A 72 -8.89 5.77 -12.58
C PHE A 72 -7.52 6.31 -13.00
N ARG A 73 -6.43 5.64 -12.58
CA ARG A 73 -5.07 5.99 -13.03
C ARG A 73 -4.88 5.76 -14.53
N LYS A 74 -5.38 4.64 -15.09
CA LYS A 74 -5.34 4.38 -16.54
C LYS A 74 -6.07 5.46 -17.34
N LYS A 75 -7.19 5.96 -16.81
CA LYS A 75 -7.96 7.06 -17.41
C LYS A 75 -7.30 8.43 -17.24
N LYS A 76 -6.14 8.54 -16.60
CA LYS A 76 -5.44 9.80 -16.27
C LYS A 76 -6.28 10.75 -15.39
N HIS A 77 -7.19 10.20 -14.60
CA HIS A 77 -7.99 10.95 -13.64
C HIS A 77 -7.80 10.42 -12.21
N PRO A 78 -6.57 10.44 -11.67
CA PRO A 78 -6.29 9.92 -10.33
C PRO A 78 -7.06 10.65 -9.22
N GLN A 79 -7.51 11.89 -9.44
CA GLN A 79 -8.36 12.61 -8.48
C GLN A 79 -9.73 11.94 -8.27
N GLU A 80 -10.24 11.18 -9.23
CA GLU A 80 -11.60 10.61 -9.15
C GLU A 80 -11.73 9.46 -8.14
N TYR A 81 -10.61 8.88 -7.68
CA TYR A 81 -10.65 7.85 -6.63
C TYR A 81 -10.55 8.41 -5.20
N LEU A 82 -10.46 9.74 -5.03
CA LEU A 82 -10.28 10.41 -3.73
C LEU A 82 -11.29 9.96 -2.67
N ILE A 83 -12.58 9.96 -3.00
CA ILE A 83 -13.64 9.61 -2.03
C ILE A 83 -13.49 8.17 -1.50
N TYR A 84 -13.02 7.26 -2.35
CA TYR A 84 -12.79 5.87 -1.96
C TYR A 84 -11.55 5.75 -1.09
N SER A 85 -10.49 6.51 -1.36
CA SER A 85 -9.32 6.59 -0.51
C SER A 85 -9.66 7.12 0.89
N ILE A 86 -10.50 8.16 0.98
CA ILE A 86 -10.99 8.69 2.27
C ILE A 86 -11.74 7.60 3.04
N VAL A 87 -12.69 6.90 2.39
CA VAL A 87 -13.42 5.80 3.04
C VAL A 87 -12.49 4.70 3.53
N MET A 88 -11.51 4.29 2.72
CA MET A 88 -10.54 3.27 3.11
C MET A 88 -9.63 3.71 4.27
N ALA A 89 -9.20 4.97 4.28
CA ALA A 89 -8.34 5.53 5.32
C ALA A 89 -9.08 5.75 6.65
N ASP A 90 -10.28 6.34 6.60
CA ASP A 90 -11.02 6.79 7.78
C ASP A 90 -11.91 5.70 8.36
N LYS A 91 -12.67 4.98 7.53
CA LYS A 91 -13.63 3.97 8.00
C LYS A 91 -13.00 2.61 8.20
N TYR A 92 -12.12 2.20 7.29
CA TYR A 92 -11.52 0.86 7.31
C TYR A 92 -10.07 0.85 7.81
N HIS A 93 -9.52 2.01 8.17
CA HIS A 93 -8.17 2.17 8.73
C HIS A 93 -7.07 1.52 7.87
N TYR A 94 -7.27 1.45 6.55
CA TYR A 94 -6.30 0.89 5.63
C TYR A 94 -5.15 1.89 5.42
N ALA A 95 -4.00 1.62 6.06
CA ALA A 95 -2.89 2.57 6.13
C ALA A 95 -2.46 3.17 4.79
N PRO A 96 -2.28 2.39 3.70
CA PRO A 96 -1.86 2.94 2.40
C PRO A 96 -2.84 3.94 1.78
N ALA A 97 -4.13 3.87 2.14
CA ALA A 97 -5.12 4.82 1.62
C ALA A 97 -4.87 6.25 2.10
N ASN A 98 -4.16 6.45 3.22
CA ASN A 98 -3.79 7.78 3.69
C ASN A 98 -2.86 8.49 2.69
N TYR A 99 -1.85 7.79 2.18
CA TYR A 99 -0.98 8.33 1.13
C TYR A 99 -1.77 8.59 -0.17
N ASP A 100 -2.67 7.67 -0.52
CA ASP A 100 -3.52 7.81 -1.70
C ASP A 100 -4.41 9.08 -1.60
N VAL A 101 -4.93 9.45 -0.40
CA VAL A 101 -5.64 10.73 -0.18
C VAL A 101 -4.71 11.93 -0.38
N TYR A 102 -3.53 11.92 0.26
CA TYR A 102 -2.52 12.97 0.08
C TYR A 102 -2.22 13.18 -1.41
N TYR A 103 -1.91 12.09 -2.12
CA TYR A 103 -1.57 12.12 -3.53
C TYR A 103 -2.70 12.73 -4.38
N CYS A 104 -3.94 12.30 -4.19
CA CYS A 104 -5.09 12.84 -4.93
C CYS A 104 -5.29 14.34 -4.69
N LEU A 105 -5.06 14.82 -3.47
CA LEU A 105 -5.20 16.23 -3.11
C LEU A 105 -4.06 17.10 -3.65
N THR A 106 -2.85 16.57 -3.78
CA THR A 106 -1.69 17.36 -4.22
C THR A 106 -1.41 17.26 -5.71
N SER A 107 -1.65 16.10 -6.34
CA SER A 107 -1.23 15.84 -7.73
C SER A 107 -1.88 16.77 -8.76
N VAL A 108 -3.07 17.30 -8.45
CA VAL A 108 -3.76 18.26 -9.32
C VAL A 108 -3.11 19.64 -9.33
N PHE A 109 -2.20 19.93 -8.39
CA PHE A 109 -1.47 21.20 -8.25
C PHE A 109 0.02 21.09 -8.61
N ASP A 110 0.43 20.00 -9.27
CA ASP A 110 1.82 19.83 -9.71
C ASP A 110 2.24 20.95 -10.66
N ALA A 111 3.55 21.18 -10.83
CA ALA A 111 4.12 22.34 -11.54
C ALA A 111 3.61 22.55 -12.99
N ASN A 112 3.05 21.50 -13.61
CA ASN A 112 2.47 21.53 -14.95
C ASN A 112 0.95 21.78 -14.97
N SER A 113 0.34 22.02 -13.81
CA SER A 113 -1.09 22.28 -13.66
C SER A 113 -1.44 23.74 -13.88
N SER A 114 -2.56 23.99 -14.58
CA SER A 114 -3.15 25.32 -14.73
C SER A 114 -3.81 25.84 -13.44
N LEU A 115 -3.94 25.01 -12.40
CA LEU A 115 -4.59 25.39 -11.14
C LEU A 115 -3.71 26.24 -10.23
N GLY A 116 -2.41 26.37 -10.54
CA GLY A 116 -1.46 27.12 -9.72
C GLY A 116 -1.14 26.44 -8.39
N LYS A 117 -0.80 27.25 -7.38
CA LYS A 117 -0.37 26.74 -6.06
C LYS A 117 -1.57 26.23 -5.27
N ILE A 118 -1.39 25.07 -4.61
CA ILE A 118 -2.34 24.53 -3.63
C ILE A 118 -2.63 25.56 -2.52
N ASP A 119 -3.90 25.72 -2.17
CA ASP A 119 -4.30 26.60 -1.07
C ASP A 119 -3.91 26.02 0.30
N LYS A 120 -3.80 26.89 1.30
CA LYS A 120 -3.33 26.51 2.64
C LYS A 120 -4.20 25.44 3.31
N ARG A 121 -5.53 25.48 3.11
CA ARG A 121 -6.46 24.57 3.78
C ARG A 121 -6.36 23.18 3.17
N THR A 122 -6.36 23.08 1.84
CA THR A 122 -6.20 21.80 1.13
C THR A 122 -4.83 21.20 1.40
N LYS A 123 -3.77 22.01 1.41
CA LYS A 123 -2.41 21.56 1.76
C LYS A 123 -2.37 20.97 3.17
N LYS A 124 -2.96 21.65 4.15
CA LYS A 124 -3.01 21.16 5.53
C LYS A 124 -3.72 19.80 5.59
N LEU A 125 -4.90 19.69 4.98
CA LEU A 125 -5.64 18.43 4.92
C LEU A 125 -4.82 17.30 4.31
N ALA A 126 -4.13 17.54 3.20
CA ALA A 126 -3.29 16.53 2.57
C ALA A 126 -2.15 16.08 3.49
N LEU A 127 -1.48 17.02 4.16
CA LEU A 127 -0.39 16.72 5.09
C LEU A 127 -0.86 15.93 6.31
N ASP A 128 -2.04 16.23 6.85
CA ASP A 128 -2.62 15.48 7.98
C ASP A 128 -2.80 13.99 7.62
N TYR A 129 -3.26 13.69 6.41
CA TYR A 129 -3.33 12.31 5.90
C TYR A 129 -1.94 11.70 5.72
N LEU A 130 -1.00 12.43 5.12
CA LEU A 130 0.37 11.92 4.95
C LEU A 130 1.02 11.56 6.30
N GLU A 131 0.87 12.42 7.31
CA GLU A 131 1.37 12.19 8.66
C GLU A 131 0.70 10.96 9.30
N ARG A 132 -0.63 10.80 9.15
CA ARG A 132 -1.35 9.60 9.61
C ARG A 132 -0.80 8.33 8.97
N GLY A 133 -0.58 8.32 7.64
CA GLY A 133 0.01 7.19 6.94
C GLY A 133 1.41 6.84 7.46
N MET A 134 2.24 7.86 7.70
CA MET A 134 3.59 7.72 8.26
C MET A 134 3.56 7.12 9.67
N LYS A 135 2.67 7.59 10.55
CA LYS A 135 2.44 7.03 11.89
C LYS A 135 1.95 5.57 11.85
N LEU A 136 1.19 5.21 10.83
CA LEU A 136 0.74 3.83 10.58
C LEU A 136 1.80 2.95 9.88
N ASN A 137 3.05 3.42 9.76
CA ASN A 137 4.15 2.71 9.13
C ASN A 137 3.97 2.42 7.63
N ASP A 138 3.13 3.18 6.91
CA ASP A 138 3.06 3.06 5.45
C ASP A 138 4.40 3.49 4.82
N PRO A 139 5.06 2.63 4.02
CA PRO A 139 6.41 2.90 3.52
C PRO A 139 6.44 4.06 2.52
N ILE A 140 5.36 4.26 1.75
CA ILE A 140 5.30 5.32 0.76
C ILE A 140 5.10 6.67 1.47
N ALA A 141 4.19 6.73 2.44
CA ALA A 141 3.96 7.90 3.27
C ALA A 141 5.23 8.32 4.02
N LYS A 142 5.94 7.36 4.64
CA LYS A 142 7.24 7.61 5.30
C LYS A 142 8.26 8.24 4.36
N LYS A 143 8.42 7.64 3.18
CA LYS A 143 9.36 8.13 2.16
C LYS A 143 9.02 9.54 1.71
N GLU A 144 7.73 9.83 1.50
CA GLU A 144 7.30 11.13 1.04
C GLU A 144 7.41 12.20 2.14
N PHE A 145 7.04 11.87 3.37
CA PHE A 145 7.16 12.76 4.52
C PHE A 145 8.63 13.17 4.76
N ALA A 146 9.58 12.23 4.65
CA ALA A 146 11.00 12.51 4.80
C ALA A 146 11.55 13.54 3.78
N LYS A 147 10.98 13.60 2.56
CA LYS A 147 11.37 14.59 1.55
C LYS A 147 10.88 16.01 1.89
N LEU A 148 9.83 16.12 2.70
CA LEU A 148 9.26 17.40 3.11
C LEU A 148 10.04 17.99 4.28
N ASP A 149 10.53 17.15 5.20
CA ASP A 149 11.34 17.56 6.35
C ASP A 149 12.76 17.99 5.96
N SER A 150 13.26 17.50 4.83
CA SER A 150 14.59 17.85 4.30
C SER A 150 14.63 19.17 3.50
N ARG A 151 13.56 19.98 3.52
CA ARG A 151 13.43 21.24 2.76
C ARG A 151 13.36 22.45 3.68
#